data_AF-M0M4G9-F1
#
_entry.id   AF-M0M4G9-F1
#
_cell.length_a   1.000
_cell.length_b   1.000
_cell.length_c   1.000
_cell.angle_alpha   90.00
_cell.angle_beta   90.00
_cell.angle_gamma   90.00
#
_symmetry.space_group_name_H-M   'P 1'
#
loop_
_entity.id
_entity.type
_entity.pdbx_description
1 polymer ?
#
loop_
_entity_poly.entity_id
_entity_poly.type
_entity_poly.pdbx_seq_one_letter_code
_entity_poly.pdbx_strand_id
1 'polypeptide(L)'
;MMIAQQHGDEHIMPEAMIAALQYLASVDLDAVRQVRDELTIHFVPRVNPDGFVARQRYNVDTDAPAAAGADIFGADIGIFAADEPFVGWDINRYHWPNWKDSDLYQSYPEKYPKNPVPEAVAVDSRLEELDAKWIIDFHRQGEYVVDEDKTFTDREKYVNEGLEDDTYPPDPNDPGAGHIATSSLFWPINENVPEDTRDLSKQLVYTMYDEVTAEGDKDVMWADNGHDPDPTWYPGGTYGGIARNGFGLRGIGSVLFELSAGTLGSRAYRVQHVAEAMLAAVKATADGSLSDVDPSSIKKIPGRGSDVTAEGEAGSQRE
;
A
#
# COMPACT_ATOMS: atom_id res chain seq x y z
N MET A 1 0.35 -12.43 -6.70
CA MET A 1 1.72 -12.08 -6.26
C MET A 1 1.61 -11.14 -5.07
N MET A 2 2.54 -11.18 -4.13
CA MET A 2 2.57 -10.24 -3.01
C MET A 2 3.98 -9.71 -2.87
N ILE A 3 4.09 -8.39 -2.72
CA ILE A 3 5.37 -7.70 -2.58
C ILE A 3 5.35 -6.81 -1.35
N ALA A 4 6.53 -6.60 -0.77
CA ALA A 4 6.72 -5.69 0.35
C ALA A 4 8.03 -4.94 0.19
N GLN A 5 8.13 -3.82 0.91
CA GLN A 5 9.36 -3.05 1.06
C GLN A 5 9.92 -2.61 -0.30
N GLN A 6 9.05 -2.02 -1.13
CA GLN A 6 9.51 -1.15 -2.21
C GLN A 6 10.22 0.07 -1.63
N HIS A 7 9.77 0.55 -0.47
CA HIS A 7 10.55 1.50 0.32
C HIS A 7 11.44 0.78 1.33
N GLY A 8 12.74 1.05 1.32
CA GLY A 8 13.72 0.29 2.09
C GLY A 8 13.60 0.41 3.61
N ASP A 9 12.96 1.46 4.12
CA ASP A 9 12.76 1.75 5.54
C ASP A 9 11.47 1.16 6.16
N GLU A 10 10.70 0.38 5.40
CA GLU A 10 9.42 -0.21 5.82
C GLU A 10 9.57 -1.65 6.37
N HIS A 11 10.23 -1.79 7.51
CA HIS A 11 10.72 -3.09 7.99
C HIS A 11 9.67 -4.13 8.45
N ILE A 12 8.44 -3.73 8.80
CA ILE A 12 7.44 -4.66 9.36
C ILE A 12 6.82 -5.54 8.27
N MET A 13 6.64 -5.01 7.05
CA MET A 13 5.93 -5.71 5.97
C MET A 13 6.62 -7.03 5.55
N PRO A 14 7.95 -7.09 5.38
CA PRO A 14 8.65 -8.34 5.09
C PRO A 14 8.44 -9.42 6.16
N GLU A 15 8.33 -9.02 7.43
CA GLU A 15 8.20 -9.96 8.54
C GLU A 15 6.83 -10.62 8.59
N ALA A 16 5.78 -9.81 8.40
CA ALA A 16 4.42 -10.31 8.23
C ALA A 16 4.32 -11.28 7.04
N MET A 17 4.97 -10.94 5.93
CA MET A 17 5.02 -11.80 4.76
C MET A 17 5.70 -13.15 5.03
N ILE A 18 6.83 -13.13 5.74
CA ILE A 18 7.52 -14.37 6.15
C ILE A 18 6.63 -15.18 7.10
N ALA A 19 5.91 -14.53 8.01
CA ALA A 19 5.04 -15.20 8.96
C ALA A 19 3.82 -15.84 8.26
N ALA A 20 3.19 -15.15 7.32
CA ALA A 20 2.15 -15.70 6.44
C ALA A 20 2.66 -16.89 5.61
N LEU A 21 3.86 -16.78 5.04
CA LEU A 21 4.49 -17.88 4.29
C LEU A 21 4.75 -19.11 5.19
N GLN A 22 5.22 -18.90 6.42
CA GLN A 22 5.42 -19.98 7.39
C GLN A 22 4.11 -20.68 7.73
N TYR A 23 3.03 -19.94 7.93
CA TYR A 23 1.70 -20.51 8.17
C TYR A 23 1.22 -21.34 6.98
N LEU A 24 1.27 -20.78 5.77
CA LEU A 24 0.89 -21.49 4.55
C LEU A 24 1.73 -22.75 4.31
N ALA A 25 3.00 -22.75 4.72
CA ALA A 25 3.90 -23.89 4.54
C ALA A 25 3.77 -24.99 5.61
N SER A 26 3.36 -24.65 6.84
CA SER A 26 3.45 -25.55 8.00
C SER A 26 2.12 -25.97 8.62
N VAL A 27 1.06 -25.19 8.43
CA VAL A 27 -0.24 -25.46 9.05
C VAL A 27 -1.03 -26.51 8.27
N ASP A 28 -1.63 -27.42 9.02
CA ASP A 28 -2.38 -28.58 8.53
C ASP A 28 -3.89 -28.43 8.77
N LEU A 29 -4.44 -27.31 8.33
CA LEU A 29 -5.88 -27.03 8.28
C LEU A 29 -6.40 -27.22 6.85
N ASP A 30 -7.66 -27.63 6.70
CA ASP A 30 -8.25 -27.89 5.37
C ASP A 30 -8.23 -26.65 4.48
N ALA A 31 -8.53 -25.45 5.02
CA ALA A 31 -8.44 -24.19 4.29
C ALA A 31 -7.01 -23.90 3.77
N VAL A 32 -5.97 -24.27 4.53
CA VAL A 32 -4.57 -24.06 4.12
C VAL A 32 -4.11 -25.10 3.11
N ARG A 33 -4.59 -26.36 3.23
CA ARG A 33 -4.37 -27.38 2.20
C ARG A 33 -4.99 -26.96 0.87
N GLN A 34 -6.23 -26.48 0.89
CA GLN A 34 -6.91 -25.97 -0.29
C GLN A 34 -6.13 -24.84 -0.97
N VAL A 35 -5.59 -23.89 -0.20
CA VAL A 35 -4.70 -22.85 -0.76
C VAL A 35 -3.51 -23.46 -1.51
N ARG A 36 -2.85 -24.47 -0.94
CA ARG A 36 -1.69 -25.13 -1.58
C ARG A 36 -2.08 -25.98 -2.80
N ASP A 37 -3.30 -26.51 -2.82
CA ASP A 37 -3.81 -27.34 -3.91
C ASP A 37 -4.29 -26.48 -5.10
N GLU A 38 -4.86 -25.30 -4.83
CA GLU A 38 -5.50 -24.45 -5.85
C GLU A 38 -4.61 -23.30 -6.35
N LEU A 39 -3.68 -22.78 -5.53
CA LEU A 39 -2.94 -21.56 -5.84
C LEU A 39 -1.42 -21.76 -5.89
N THR A 40 -0.78 -21.04 -6.82
CA THR A 40 0.64 -20.70 -6.73
C THR A 40 0.76 -19.24 -6.31
N ILE A 41 1.35 -18.99 -5.14
CA ILE A 41 1.53 -17.64 -4.60
C ILE A 41 3.01 -17.29 -4.62
N HIS A 42 3.34 -16.17 -5.27
CA HIS A 42 4.69 -15.64 -5.31
C HIS A 42 4.84 -14.49 -4.32
N PHE A 43 5.74 -14.66 -3.34
CA PHE A 43 6.06 -13.67 -2.32
C PHE A 43 7.43 -13.05 -2.58
N VAL A 44 7.50 -11.71 -2.56
CA VAL A 44 8.75 -10.95 -2.60
C VAL A 44 8.80 -10.08 -1.33
N PRO A 45 9.36 -10.61 -0.21
CA PRO A 45 9.36 -9.89 1.06
C PRO A 45 10.13 -8.57 1.01
N ARG A 46 11.10 -8.45 0.11
CA ARG A 46 11.94 -7.25 -0.01
C ARG A 46 12.23 -6.97 -1.47
N VAL A 47 11.50 -6.01 -2.03
CA VAL A 47 11.77 -5.48 -3.37
C VAL A 47 13.02 -4.62 -3.39
N ASN A 48 13.27 -3.85 -2.32
CA ASN A 48 14.39 -2.91 -2.21
C ASN A 48 15.46 -3.37 -1.19
N PRO A 49 16.32 -4.34 -1.55
CA PRO A 49 17.39 -4.80 -0.66
C PRO A 49 18.44 -3.74 -0.35
N ASP A 50 18.75 -2.88 -1.32
CA ASP A 50 19.81 -1.88 -1.16
C ASP A 50 19.35 -0.72 -0.29
N GLY A 51 18.14 -0.21 -0.50
CA GLY A 51 17.51 0.79 0.36
C GLY A 51 17.34 0.29 1.79
N PHE A 52 17.07 -1.01 1.98
CA PHE A 52 17.04 -1.62 3.32
C PHE A 52 18.40 -1.57 4.02
N VAL A 53 19.48 -1.93 3.32
CA VAL A 53 20.84 -1.86 3.87
C VAL A 53 21.24 -0.42 4.17
N ALA A 54 20.87 0.51 3.28
CA ALA A 54 21.09 1.95 3.43
C ALA A 54 20.17 2.62 4.46
N ARG A 55 19.10 1.94 4.89
CA ARG A 55 18.04 2.46 5.78
C ARG A 55 17.36 3.70 5.24
N GLN A 56 16.95 3.64 3.97
CA GLN A 56 16.28 4.73 3.29
C GLN A 56 15.07 4.24 2.51
N ARG A 57 14.14 5.16 2.22
CA ARG A 57 12.97 4.92 1.38
C ARG A 57 13.36 4.45 -0.03
N TYR A 58 14.28 5.15 -0.67
CA TYR A 58 14.62 4.98 -2.09
C TYR A 58 15.46 3.71 -2.34
N ASN A 59 15.59 3.28 -3.59
CA ASN A 59 16.68 2.36 -3.96
C ASN A 59 18.05 3.06 -3.79
N VAL A 60 19.16 2.37 -4.08
CA VAL A 60 20.48 3.01 -4.07
C VAL A 60 20.95 3.19 -5.51
N ASP A 61 20.98 4.43 -5.98
CA ASP A 61 21.45 4.75 -7.32
C ASP A 61 22.26 6.06 -7.31
N THR A 62 23.57 5.94 -7.54
CA THR A 62 24.51 7.06 -7.56
C THR A 62 24.43 7.93 -8.81
N ASP A 63 23.61 7.56 -9.78
CA ASP A 63 23.32 8.36 -10.98
C ASP A 63 21.91 9.01 -10.92
N ALA A 64 21.12 8.71 -9.87
CA ALA A 64 19.80 9.29 -9.68
C ALA A 64 19.88 10.82 -9.52
N PRO A 65 19.01 11.58 -10.20
CA PRO A 65 18.88 13.02 -9.98
C PRO A 65 18.21 13.29 -8.62
N ALA A 66 18.25 14.54 -8.19
CA ALA A 66 17.34 15.03 -7.14
C ALA A 66 15.90 15.05 -7.65
N ALA A 67 14.93 14.93 -6.73
CA ALA A 67 13.51 15.10 -6.99
C ALA A 67 13.25 16.43 -7.72
N ALA A 68 12.39 16.41 -8.74
CA ALA A 68 12.07 17.60 -9.51
C ALA A 68 10.68 17.51 -10.14
N GLY A 69 9.87 18.56 -9.92
CA GLY A 69 8.57 18.72 -10.58
C GLY A 69 7.59 17.57 -10.33
N ALA A 70 7.66 16.95 -9.15
CA ALA A 70 6.83 15.81 -8.77
C ALA A 70 6.22 16.03 -7.38
N ASP A 71 4.89 16.01 -7.28
CA ASP A 71 4.18 15.68 -6.05
C ASP A 71 4.15 14.14 -5.92
N ILE A 72 4.03 13.59 -4.71
CA ILE A 72 4.01 12.13 -4.49
C ILE A 72 2.88 11.39 -5.24
N PHE A 73 1.86 12.08 -5.75
CA PHE A 73 0.69 11.59 -6.46
C PHE A 73 0.65 11.92 -7.95
N GLY A 74 1.58 12.73 -8.45
CA GLY A 74 1.68 13.14 -9.85
C GLY A 74 2.94 13.96 -10.14
N ALA A 75 3.48 13.86 -11.35
CA ALA A 75 4.65 14.63 -11.74
C ALA A 75 4.49 15.28 -13.11
N ASP A 76 4.96 16.51 -13.22
CA ASP A 76 5.01 17.24 -14.49
C ASP A 76 6.11 16.69 -15.40
N ILE A 77 7.18 16.10 -14.82
CA ILE A 77 8.36 15.63 -15.57
C ILE A 77 8.81 14.20 -15.23
N GLY A 78 8.07 13.50 -14.37
CA GLY A 78 8.32 12.09 -14.02
C GLY A 78 9.55 11.80 -13.15
N ILE A 79 10.16 12.79 -12.49
CA ILE A 79 11.32 12.57 -11.61
C ILE A 79 10.86 12.37 -10.16
N PHE A 80 10.64 11.11 -9.79
CA PHE A 80 10.40 10.67 -8.42
C PHE A 80 11.68 10.05 -7.85
N ALA A 81 12.47 10.87 -7.18
CA ALA A 81 13.74 10.50 -6.57
C ALA A 81 13.83 11.07 -5.17
N ALA A 82 14.91 10.80 -4.46
CA ALA A 82 15.21 11.53 -3.23
C ALA A 82 15.44 13.02 -3.49
N ASP A 83 15.23 13.85 -2.47
CA ASP A 83 15.49 15.29 -2.56
C ASP A 83 16.96 15.61 -2.82
N GLU A 84 17.86 14.76 -2.29
CA GLU A 84 19.30 14.85 -2.53
C GLU A 84 19.68 13.98 -3.75
N PRO A 85 20.52 14.49 -4.67
CA PRO A 85 20.99 13.70 -5.79
C PRO A 85 21.85 12.53 -5.33
N PHE A 86 21.97 11.49 -6.17
CA PHE A 86 22.82 10.31 -5.94
C PHE A 86 22.37 9.39 -4.80
N VAL A 87 21.15 9.55 -4.31
CA VAL A 87 20.55 8.68 -3.29
C VAL A 87 19.80 7.54 -3.96
N GLY A 88 18.80 7.84 -4.78
CA GLY A 88 18.03 6.85 -5.53
C GLY A 88 16.63 7.29 -5.91
N TRP A 89 15.89 6.36 -6.50
CA TRP A 89 14.54 6.52 -7.04
C TRP A 89 13.46 5.95 -6.10
N ASP A 90 12.26 6.52 -6.12
CA ASP A 90 11.10 5.94 -5.45
C ASP A 90 10.53 4.81 -6.34
N ILE A 91 10.80 3.55 -5.97
CA ILE A 91 10.46 2.38 -6.78
C ILE A 91 8.95 2.33 -7.09
N ASN A 92 8.10 2.75 -6.15
CA ASN A 92 6.64 2.77 -6.28
C ASN A 92 6.13 3.90 -7.21
N ARG A 93 6.96 4.40 -8.14
CA ARG A 93 6.60 5.42 -9.15
C ARG A 93 6.96 5.04 -10.58
N TYR A 94 7.56 3.85 -10.78
CA TYR A 94 8.12 3.46 -12.07
C TYR A 94 7.50 2.19 -12.66
N HIS A 95 6.22 1.94 -12.41
CA HIS A 95 5.51 0.73 -12.87
C HIS A 95 4.65 0.97 -14.13
N TRP A 96 5.18 1.63 -15.16
CA TRP A 96 4.41 1.90 -16.39
C TRP A 96 4.30 0.67 -17.31
N PRO A 97 3.08 0.27 -17.77
CA PRO A 97 2.90 -0.85 -18.71
C PRO A 97 3.76 -0.75 -19.97
N ASN A 98 3.87 0.47 -20.49
CA ASN A 98 4.77 0.81 -21.56
C ASN A 98 5.63 1.98 -21.10
N TRP A 99 6.93 1.74 -20.95
CA TRP A 99 7.88 2.75 -20.48
C TRP A 99 7.82 4.04 -21.29
N LYS A 100 7.55 3.93 -22.60
CA LYS A 100 7.49 5.09 -23.48
C LYS A 100 6.32 6.02 -23.15
N ASP A 101 5.30 5.55 -22.45
CA ASP A 101 4.15 6.38 -22.06
C ASP A 101 4.40 7.11 -20.73
N SER A 102 5.53 6.84 -20.06
CA SER A 102 5.87 7.49 -18.80
C SER A 102 6.28 8.95 -18.98
N ASP A 103 5.91 9.80 -18.02
CA ASP A 103 6.28 11.21 -18.02
C ASP A 103 7.80 11.42 -18.04
N LEU A 104 8.57 10.53 -17.41
CA LEU A 104 10.03 10.59 -17.42
C LEU A 104 10.60 10.35 -18.83
N TYR A 105 10.08 9.33 -19.53
CA TYR A 105 10.49 9.07 -20.91
C TYR A 105 10.06 10.21 -21.83
N GLN A 106 8.83 10.71 -21.69
CA GLN A 106 8.31 11.81 -22.51
C GLN A 106 9.13 13.09 -22.33
N SER A 107 9.58 13.36 -21.10
CA SER A 107 10.38 14.54 -20.77
C SER A 107 11.85 14.39 -21.20
N TYR A 108 12.43 13.20 -21.07
CA TYR A 108 13.86 12.96 -21.29
C TYR A 108 14.15 11.65 -22.03
N PRO A 109 13.66 11.47 -23.27
CA PRO A 109 13.73 10.18 -23.97
C PRO A 109 15.16 9.75 -24.31
N GLU A 110 16.08 10.72 -24.51
CA GLU A 110 17.49 10.45 -24.77
C GLU A 110 18.27 10.08 -23.50
N LYS A 111 17.88 10.64 -22.35
CA LYS A 111 18.55 10.41 -21.06
C LYS A 111 18.04 9.13 -20.39
N TYR A 112 16.74 8.88 -20.46
CA TYR A 112 16.09 7.69 -19.88
C TYR A 112 15.37 6.87 -20.96
N PRO A 113 16.11 6.32 -21.95
CA PRO A 113 15.52 5.51 -23.01
C PRO A 113 14.91 4.20 -22.50
N LYS A 114 15.21 3.84 -21.25
CA LYS A 114 14.66 2.71 -20.49
C LYS A 114 14.35 3.16 -19.07
N ASN A 115 13.50 2.41 -18.39
CA ASN A 115 13.20 2.61 -16.98
C ASN A 115 14.50 2.55 -16.16
N PRO A 116 14.88 3.63 -15.45
CA PRO A 116 16.13 3.66 -14.68
C PRO A 116 16.06 2.85 -13.39
N VAL A 117 14.88 2.35 -12.98
CA VAL A 117 14.69 1.68 -11.70
C VAL A 117 14.67 0.16 -11.88
N PRO A 118 15.79 -0.55 -11.66
CA PRO A 118 15.89 -1.97 -11.95
C PRO A 118 14.96 -2.84 -11.08
N GLU A 119 14.68 -2.44 -9.83
CA GLU A 119 13.78 -3.16 -8.93
C GLU A 119 12.33 -3.14 -9.46
N ALA A 120 11.87 -1.99 -9.94
CA ALA A 120 10.54 -1.86 -10.56
C ALA A 120 10.45 -2.73 -11.83
N VAL A 121 11.48 -2.70 -12.67
CA VAL A 121 11.58 -3.54 -13.88
C VAL A 121 11.56 -5.03 -13.51
N ALA A 122 12.25 -5.43 -12.44
CA ALA A 122 12.28 -6.82 -12.00
C ALA A 122 10.90 -7.29 -11.49
N VAL A 123 10.19 -6.45 -10.73
CA VAL A 123 8.81 -6.75 -10.30
C VAL A 123 7.87 -6.87 -11.49
N ASP A 124 7.91 -5.90 -12.41
CA ASP A 124 7.06 -5.87 -13.61
C ASP A 124 7.31 -7.11 -14.49
N SER A 125 8.60 -7.41 -14.76
CA SER A 125 8.97 -8.59 -15.56
C SER A 125 8.51 -9.88 -14.90
N ARG A 126 8.65 -9.97 -13.57
CA ARG A 126 8.22 -11.17 -12.84
C ARG A 126 6.71 -11.32 -12.84
N LEU A 127 5.98 -10.21 -12.76
CA LEU A 127 4.52 -10.21 -12.81
C LEU A 127 4.02 -10.71 -14.18
N GLU A 128 4.65 -10.26 -15.27
CA GLU A 128 4.37 -10.72 -16.63
C GLU A 128 4.70 -12.22 -16.82
N GLU A 129 5.84 -12.69 -16.31
CA GLU A 129 6.22 -14.11 -16.37
C GLU A 129 5.23 -15.03 -15.65
N LEU A 130 4.61 -14.53 -14.58
CA LEU A 130 3.70 -15.31 -13.74
C LEU A 130 2.27 -15.37 -14.28
N ASP A 131 1.89 -14.49 -15.22
CA ASP A 131 0.50 -14.28 -15.62
C ASP A 131 -0.42 -14.12 -14.39
N ALA A 132 0.02 -13.29 -13.44
CA ALA A 132 -0.62 -13.19 -12.13
C ALA A 132 -1.99 -12.51 -12.24
N LYS A 133 -3.02 -13.14 -11.66
CA LYS A 133 -4.38 -12.55 -11.57
C LYS A 133 -4.43 -11.25 -10.77
N TRP A 134 -3.62 -11.18 -9.71
CA TRP A 134 -3.56 -10.02 -8.83
C TRP A 134 -2.20 -9.86 -8.16
N ILE A 135 -1.94 -8.64 -7.69
CA ILE A 135 -0.78 -8.26 -6.89
C ILE A 135 -1.18 -7.37 -5.71
N ILE A 136 -0.64 -7.66 -4.52
CA ILE A 136 -0.81 -6.80 -3.34
C ILE A 136 0.55 -6.28 -2.90
N ASP A 137 0.63 -4.96 -2.73
CA ASP A 137 1.82 -4.21 -2.37
C ASP A 137 1.69 -3.66 -0.95
N PHE A 138 2.57 -4.12 -0.07
CA PHE A 138 2.54 -3.83 1.36
C PHE A 138 3.58 -2.77 1.73
N HIS A 139 3.08 -1.71 2.35
CA HIS A 139 3.76 -0.47 2.64
C HIS A 139 3.53 -0.03 4.10
N ARG A 140 4.19 1.06 4.49
CA ARG A 140 3.93 1.78 5.75
C ARG A 140 3.58 3.23 5.44
N GLN A 141 2.64 3.78 6.19
CA GLN A 141 2.29 5.19 6.15
C GLN A 141 2.60 5.90 7.48
N GLY A 142 2.38 7.21 7.53
CA GLY A 142 2.40 8.03 8.76
C GLY A 142 1.30 7.66 9.76
N GLU A 143 1.06 8.55 10.72
CA GLU A 143 0.02 8.40 11.74
C GLU A 143 -1.17 9.28 11.39
N TYR A 144 -2.33 8.65 11.18
CA TYR A 144 -3.56 9.33 10.75
C TYR A 144 -4.73 8.97 11.67
N VAL A 145 -5.74 9.84 11.71
CA VAL A 145 -7.03 9.54 12.35
C VAL A 145 -8.01 8.91 11.37
N VAL A 146 -8.95 8.13 11.88
CA VAL A 146 -10.12 7.66 11.14
C VAL A 146 -11.10 8.83 10.97
N ASP A 147 -11.67 8.98 9.78
CA ASP A 147 -12.74 9.93 9.48
C ASP A 147 -13.96 9.14 8.98
N GLU A 148 -14.93 8.96 9.86
CA GLU A 148 -16.16 8.18 9.62
C GLU A 148 -17.14 8.89 8.67
N ASP A 149 -17.09 10.22 8.63
CA ASP A 149 -17.97 11.02 7.78
C ASP A 149 -17.44 11.10 6.34
N LYS A 150 -16.17 10.73 6.13
CA LYS A 150 -15.51 10.77 4.83
C LYS A 150 -15.78 9.52 4.00
N THR A 151 -16.60 9.71 2.98
CA THR A 151 -16.91 8.67 1.99
C THR A 151 -15.98 8.74 0.77
N PHE A 152 -15.72 7.60 0.12
CA PHE A 152 -14.88 7.57 -1.10
C PHE A 152 -15.40 8.48 -2.22
N THR A 153 -16.71 8.73 -2.28
CA THR A 153 -17.33 9.62 -3.28
C THR A 153 -16.91 11.09 -3.13
N ASP A 154 -16.35 11.48 -1.98
CA ASP A 154 -15.91 12.85 -1.70
C ASP A 154 -14.46 13.12 -2.13
N ARG A 155 -13.85 12.24 -2.93
CA ARG A 155 -12.46 12.37 -3.40
C ARG A 155 -12.17 13.69 -4.10
N GLU A 156 -13.08 14.21 -4.92
CA GLU A 156 -12.86 15.48 -5.64
C GLU A 156 -12.67 16.66 -4.68
N LYS A 157 -13.26 16.60 -3.48
CA LYS A 157 -13.04 17.57 -2.41
C LYS A 157 -11.58 17.51 -1.92
N TYR A 158 -11.06 16.29 -1.73
CA TYR A 158 -9.68 16.04 -1.28
C TYR A 158 -8.59 16.44 -2.28
N VAL A 159 -8.82 16.26 -3.58
CA VAL A 159 -7.84 16.63 -4.62
C VAL A 159 -7.80 18.14 -4.83
N ASN A 160 -8.93 18.84 -4.64
CA ASN A 160 -9.07 20.25 -5.02
C ASN A 160 -8.95 21.24 -3.85
N GLU A 161 -9.27 20.85 -2.62
CA GLU A 161 -9.34 21.81 -1.49
C GLU A 161 -8.05 21.87 -0.67
N GLY A 162 -7.03 21.05 -1.00
CA GLY A 162 -5.96 20.78 -0.05
C GLY A 162 -6.55 20.14 1.22
N LEU A 163 -5.71 19.71 2.14
CA LEU A 163 -6.21 19.61 3.51
C LEU A 163 -6.53 21.05 3.90
N GLU A 164 -7.78 21.39 4.23
CA GLU A 164 -7.99 22.61 4.99
C GLU A 164 -7.03 22.51 6.18
N ASP A 165 -6.27 23.58 6.45
CA ASP A 165 -5.63 23.78 7.73
C ASP A 165 -6.78 23.83 8.74
N ASP A 166 -7.27 22.65 9.16
CA ASP A 166 -8.14 22.54 10.32
C ASP A 166 -7.38 23.26 11.41
N THR A 167 -8.02 24.31 11.93
CA THR A 167 -7.42 25.26 12.84
C THR A 167 -6.65 24.52 13.91
N TYR A 168 -5.33 24.70 13.86
CA TYR A 168 -4.41 24.03 14.74
C TYR A 168 -4.10 24.95 15.93
N PRO A 169 -4.22 24.50 17.20
CA PRO A 169 -4.59 23.16 17.63
C PRO A 169 -6.11 22.89 17.55
N PRO A 170 -6.52 21.62 17.36
CA PRO A 170 -7.94 21.23 17.40
C PRO A 170 -8.58 21.68 18.73
N ASP A 171 -9.87 22.01 18.71
CA ASP A 171 -10.60 22.39 19.93
C ASP A 171 -10.46 21.25 20.96
N PRO A 172 -9.91 21.51 22.15
CA PRO A 172 -9.72 20.49 23.18
C PRO A 172 -11.03 19.89 23.72
N ASN A 173 -12.19 20.43 23.32
CA ASN A 173 -13.52 19.89 23.60
C ASN A 173 -14.20 19.30 22.36
N ASP A 174 -13.59 19.39 21.18
CA ASP A 174 -14.00 18.63 20.01
C ASP A 174 -13.58 17.18 20.26
N PRO A 175 -14.54 16.24 20.36
CA PRO A 175 -14.21 14.86 20.64
C PRO A 175 -13.34 14.23 19.55
N GLY A 176 -13.17 14.87 18.38
CA GLY A 176 -12.35 14.38 17.27
C GLY A 176 -12.68 12.92 17.01
N ALA A 177 -13.76 12.65 16.30
CA ALA A 177 -14.10 11.27 15.94
C ALA A 177 -12.89 10.66 15.22
N GLY A 178 -12.12 9.80 15.88
CA GLY A 178 -10.86 9.37 15.30
C GLY A 178 -10.05 8.51 16.24
N HIS A 179 -10.36 7.22 16.24
CA HIS A 179 -9.33 6.23 16.57
C HIS A 179 -8.14 6.41 15.62
N ILE A 180 -6.93 6.08 16.08
CA ILE A 180 -5.73 6.13 15.22
C ILE A 180 -5.91 5.03 14.17
N ALA A 181 -5.92 5.43 12.89
CA ALA A 181 -6.03 4.49 11.78
C ALA A 181 -4.92 3.45 11.89
N THR A 182 -5.28 2.18 11.77
CA THR A 182 -4.36 1.05 11.99
C THR A 182 -3.70 0.62 10.68
N SER A 183 -4.43 0.75 9.58
CA SER A 183 -3.95 0.56 8.23
C SER A 183 -4.79 1.35 7.23
N SER A 184 -4.31 1.49 6.00
CA SER A 184 -5.12 1.95 4.89
C SER A 184 -5.05 0.95 3.74
N LEU A 185 -6.19 0.65 3.14
CA LEU A 185 -6.29 -0.24 1.98
C LEU A 185 -6.76 0.55 0.78
N PHE A 186 -6.18 0.26 -0.39
CA PHE A 186 -6.49 1.03 -1.58
C PHE A 186 -6.31 0.29 -2.89
N TRP A 187 -7.08 0.68 -3.90
CA TRP A 187 -7.14 0.04 -5.21
C TRP A 187 -6.71 1.03 -6.31
N PRO A 188 -6.43 0.57 -7.55
CA PRO A 188 -6.17 1.45 -8.68
C PRO A 188 -7.35 2.37 -8.99
N ILE A 189 -7.04 3.65 -9.20
CA ILE A 189 -8.03 4.69 -9.51
C ILE A 189 -7.70 5.45 -10.79
N ASN A 190 -6.62 5.10 -11.49
CA ASN A 190 -6.37 5.63 -12.83
C ASN A 190 -7.56 5.30 -13.74
N GLU A 191 -8.03 6.30 -14.48
CA GLU A 191 -9.26 6.22 -15.28
C GLU A 191 -9.22 5.12 -16.34
N ASN A 192 -8.01 4.82 -16.85
CA ASN A 192 -7.80 3.85 -17.93
C ASN A 192 -7.66 2.41 -17.43
N VAL A 193 -7.72 2.18 -16.10
CA VAL A 193 -7.74 0.82 -15.53
C VAL A 193 -9.07 0.16 -15.88
N PRO A 194 -9.08 -1.04 -16.49
CA PRO A 194 -10.29 -1.78 -16.83
C PRO A 194 -11.22 -1.98 -15.62
N GLU A 195 -12.53 -1.94 -15.86
CA GLU A 195 -13.54 -2.00 -14.79
C GLU A 195 -13.50 -3.32 -14.02
N ASP A 196 -13.39 -4.44 -14.73
CA ASP A 196 -13.24 -5.79 -14.15
C ASP A 196 -11.99 -5.91 -13.25
N THR A 197 -10.88 -5.32 -13.69
CA THR A 197 -9.63 -5.25 -12.93
C THR A 197 -9.80 -4.39 -11.68
N ARG A 198 -10.50 -3.26 -11.79
CA ARG A 198 -10.82 -2.39 -10.66
C ARG A 198 -11.74 -3.08 -9.67
N ASP A 199 -12.71 -3.86 -10.13
CA ASP A 199 -13.63 -4.59 -9.28
C ASP A 199 -12.94 -5.74 -8.55
N LEU A 200 -12.08 -6.51 -9.23
CA LEU A 200 -11.23 -7.50 -8.56
C LEU A 200 -10.37 -6.86 -7.45
N SER A 201 -9.84 -5.66 -7.71
CA SER A 201 -9.04 -4.92 -6.72
C SER A 201 -9.86 -4.50 -5.51
N LYS A 202 -11.08 -4.02 -5.71
CA LYS A 202 -12.02 -3.67 -4.63
C LYS A 202 -12.46 -4.89 -3.84
N GLN A 203 -12.68 -6.03 -4.49
CA GLN A 203 -12.98 -7.30 -3.83
C GLN A 203 -11.84 -7.70 -2.91
N LEU A 204 -10.59 -7.67 -3.39
CA LEU A 204 -9.40 -7.94 -2.56
C LEU A 204 -9.30 -6.99 -1.37
N VAL A 205 -9.50 -5.68 -1.59
CA VAL A 205 -9.50 -4.67 -0.52
C VAL A 205 -10.56 -4.98 0.52
N TYR A 206 -11.81 -5.24 0.10
CA TYR A 206 -12.89 -5.49 1.04
C TYR A 206 -12.71 -6.82 1.77
N THR A 207 -12.25 -7.88 1.11
CA THR A 207 -11.91 -9.15 1.77
C THR A 207 -10.89 -8.96 2.89
N MET A 208 -9.84 -8.16 2.64
CA MET A 208 -8.85 -7.88 3.67
C MET A 208 -9.40 -7.02 4.80
N TYR A 209 -10.21 -5.99 4.48
CA TYR A 209 -10.88 -5.14 5.45
C TYR A 209 -11.83 -5.94 6.36
N ASP A 210 -12.70 -6.76 5.77
CA ASP A 210 -13.68 -7.58 6.47
C ASP A 210 -12.97 -8.58 7.39
N GLU A 211 -11.90 -9.22 6.91
CA GLU A 211 -11.10 -10.13 7.72
C GLU A 211 -10.42 -9.40 8.89
N VAL A 212 -9.79 -8.25 8.71
CA VAL A 212 -9.10 -7.62 9.86
C VAL A 212 -10.09 -7.03 10.87
N THR A 213 -11.28 -6.58 10.43
CA THR A 213 -12.28 -5.94 11.30
C THR A 213 -13.29 -6.90 11.95
N ALA A 214 -13.45 -8.13 11.45
CA ALA A 214 -14.47 -9.04 11.98
C ALA A 214 -14.24 -9.40 13.47
N GLU A 215 -15.28 -9.30 14.30
CA GLU A 215 -15.24 -9.70 15.72
C GLU A 215 -15.34 -11.24 15.87
N GLY A 216 -14.30 -11.87 16.46
CA GLY A 216 -14.39 -13.22 17.06
C GLY A 216 -14.10 -14.46 16.18
N ASP A 217 -13.56 -15.50 16.85
CA ASP A 217 -13.35 -16.91 16.46
C ASP A 217 -12.81 -17.19 15.04
N LYS A 218 -11.74 -16.51 14.67
CA LYS A 218 -10.99 -16.83 13.45
C LYS A 218 -9.99 -17.94 13.75
N ASP A 219 -9.60 -18.69 12.72
CA ASP A 219 -8.31 -19.38 12.67
C ASP A 219 -7.17 -18.33 12.65
N VAL A 220 -7.12 -17.50 13.70
CA VAL A 220 -6.15 -16.43 13.87
C VAL A 220 -4.76 -17.03 13.97
N MET A 221 -3.82 -16.35 13.33
CA MET A 221 -2.40 -16.71 13.40
C MET A 221 -1.92 -16.73 14.85
N TRP A 222 -2.36 -15.77 15.68
CA TRP A 222 -2.03 -15.64 17.10
C TRP A 222 -3.17 -14.99 17.92
N ALA A 223 -3.28 -15.29 19.20
CA ALA A 223 -4.37 -14.83 20.07
C ALA A 223 -3.95 -13.67 21.00
N ASP A 224 -3.40 -12.58 20.46
CA ASP A 224 -3.16 -11.38 21.27
C ASP A 224 -4.39 -10.45 21.19
N ASN A 225 -5.26 -10.54 22.20
CA ASN A 225 -6.58 -9.89 22.33
C ASN A 225 -6.52 -8.37 22.57
N GLY A 226 -5.53 -7.68 22.00
CA GLY A 226 -5.24 -6.30 22.37
C GLY A 226 -5.08 -5.41 21.16
N HIS A 227 -6.17 -5.16 20.42
CA HIS A 227 -6.49 -3.89 19.73
C HIS A 227 -7.70 -4.10 18.79
N ASP A 228 -8.62 -3.14 18.78
CA ASP A 228 -9.65 -3.01 17.75
C ASP A 228 -8.99 -2.35 16.52
N PRO A 229 -8.92 -3.03 15.37
CA PRO A 229 -8.30 -2.48 14.19
C PRO A 229 -9.24 -1.52 13.47
N ASP A 230 -8.79 -0.29 13.24
CA ASP A 230 -9.50 0.72 12.46
C ASP A 230 -8.85 0.99 11.09
N PRO A 231 -9.03 0.11 10.09
CA PRO A 231 -8.54 0.33 8.73
C PRO A 231 -9.36 1.38 7.99
N THR A 232 -8.69 2.17 7.15
CA THR A 232 -9.29 3.24 6.35
C THR A 232 -9.05 3.04 4.85
N TRP A 233 -9.70 3.81 3.99
CA TRP A 233 -9.28 3.95 2.59
C TRP A 233 -8.30 5.12 2.41
N TYR A 234 -7.32 4.94 1.52
CA TYR A 234 -6.26 5.91 1.28
C TYR A 234 -6.65 6.96 0.21
N PRO A 235 -6.49 8.28 0.43
CA PRO A 235 -6.77 9.31 -0.58
C PRO A 235 -5.63 9.47 -1.59
N GLY A 236 -5.41 8.47 -2.43
CA GLY A 236 -4.28 8.45 -3.37
C GLY A 236 -4.51 9.14 -4.71
N GLY A 237 -3.43 9.21 -5.51
CA GLY A 237 -3.41 9.76 -6.87
C GLY A 237 -3.72 8.79 -8.02
N THR A 238 -3.91 9.38 -9.21
CA THR A 238 -4.17 8.71 -10.50
C THR A 238 -2.93 8.48 -11.35
N TYR A 239 -1.75 8.97 -10.95
CA TYR A 239 -0.52 8.82 -11.74
C TYR A 239 -0.27 7.35 -12.11
N GLY A 240 -0.01 7.11 -13.41
CA GLY A 240 0.07 5.77 -13.99
C GLY A 240 1.28 4.96 -13.53
N GLY A 241 2.35 5.65 -13.10
CA GLY A 241 3.57 4.98 -12.60
C GLY A 241 3.47 4.50 -11.15
N ILE A 242 2.46 4.93 -10.38
CA ILE A 242 2.22 4.38 -9.02
C ILE A 242 1.93 2.89 -9.15
N ALA A 243 2.60 2.04 -8.36
CA ALA A 243 2.55 0.58 -8.53
C ALA A 243 1.12 0.05 -8.69
N ARG A 244 0.20 0.42 -7.78
CA ARG A 244 -1.20 -0.01 -7.87
C ARG A 244 -1.88 0.34 -9.21
N ASN A 245 -1.66 1.55 -9.72
CA ASN A 245 -2.24 2.01 -10.98
C ASN A 245 -1.54 1.33 -12.16
N GLY A 246 -0.21 1.24 -12.12
CA GLY A 246 0.61 0.61 -13.13
C GLY A 246 0.26 -0.86 -13.35
N PHE A 247 0.06 -1.61 -12.26
CA PHE A 247 -0.42 -2.98 -12.31
C PHE A 247 -1.86 -3.06 -12.82
N GLY A 248 -2.75 -2.19 -12.33
CA GLY A 248 -4.13 -2.11 -12.82
C GLY A 248 -4.23 -1.84 -14.32
N LEU A 249 -3.37 -0.97 -14.87
CA LEU A 249 -3.31 -0.67 -16.30
C LEU A 249 -2.87 -1.87 -17.15
N ARG A 250 -2.24 -2.89 -16.54
CA ARG A 250 -1.93 -4.18 -17.19
C ARG A 250 -3.08 -5.18 -17.11
N GLY A 251 -4.21 -4.82 -16.52
CA GLY A 251 -5.35 -5.72 -16.30
C GLY A 251 -5.19 -6.64 -15.09
N ILE A 252 -4.31 -6.29 -14.15
CA ILE A 252 -4.00 -7.11 -12.97
C ILE A 252 -4.67 -6.47 -11.75
N GLY A 253 -5.47 -7.25 -11.02
CA GLY A 253 -6.08 -6.77 -9.78
C GLY A 253 -5.00 -6.31 -8.81
N SER A 254 -5.09 -5.09 -8.29
CA SER A 254 -3.99 -4.50 -7.52
C SER A 254 -4.44 -3.82 -6.25
N VAL A 255 -3.71 -4.05 -5.16
CA VAL A 255 -3.98 -3.41 -3.87
C VAL A 255 -2.71 -2.79 -3.30
N LEU A 256 -2.85 -1.59 -2.75
CA LEU A 256 -1.93 -0.98 -1.80
C LEU A 256 -2.47 -1.24 -0.39
N PHE A 257 -1.65 -1.82 0.48
CA PHE A 257 -1.92 -1.94 1.90
C PHE A 257 -0.86 -1.16 2.67
N GLU A 258 -1.25 -0.17 3.46
CA GLU A 258 -0.34 0.65 4.26
C GLU A 258 -0.60 0.46 5.74
N LEU A 259 0.35 -0.16 6.44
CA LEU A 259 0.30 -0.19 7.90
C LEU A 259 0.61 1.19 8.47
N SER A 260 -0.19 1.63 9.44
CA SER A 260 0.04 2.89 10.13
C SER A 260 1.36 2.90 10.91
N ALA A 261 1.99 4.08 10.96
CA ALA A 261 3.10 4.33 11.87
C ALA A 261 2.67 4.37 13.34
N GLY A 262 1.36 4.55 13.59
CA GLY A 262 0.78 4.81 14.89
C GLY A 262 0.74 3.59 15.81
N THR A 263 0.00 3.74 16.91
CA THR A 263 -0.05 2.74 17.98
C THR A 263 -0.96 1.58 17.63
N LEU A 264 -0.51 0.72 16.71
CA LEU A 264 -1.08 -0.61 16.54
C LEU A 264 -0.30 -1.58 17.42
N GLY A 265 -0.64 -1.62 18.71
CA GLY A 265 -0.21 -2.64 19.66
C GLY A 265 1.28 -2.99 19.71
N SER A 266 1.52 -4.25 20.07
CA SER A 266 2.86 -4.83 20.07
C SER A 266 3.36 -5.02 18.63
N ARG A 267 4.69 -5.15 18.47
CA ARG A 267 5.26 -5.50 17.16
C ARG A 267 4.71 -6.83 16.62
N ALA A 268 4.40 -7.78 17.52
CA ALA A 268 3.80 -9.05 17.13
C ALA A 268 2.39 -8.85 16.55
N TYR A 269 1.58 -8.01 17.19
CA TYR A 269 0.26 -7.65 16.68
C TYR A 269 0.33 -6.98 15.30
N ARG A 270 1.29 -6.07 15.07
CA ARG A 270 1.46 -5.46 13.73
C ARG A 270 1.81 -6.48 12.64
N VAL A 271 2.67 -7.44 12.98
CA VAL A 271 3.01 -8.55 12.08
C VAL A 271 1.78 -9.41 11.81
N GLN A 272 0.97 -9.67 12.85
CA GLN A 272 -0.29 -10.40 12.73
C GLN A 272 -1.31 -9.72 11.84
N HIS A 273 -1.61 -8.44 12.10
CA HIS A 273 -2.59 -7.66 11.34
C HIS A 273 -2.34 -7.71 9.84
N VAL A 274 -1.08 -7.54 9.43
CA VAL A 274 -0.66 -7.60 8.03
C VAL A 274 -0.73 -9.04 7.50
N ALA A 275 -0.29 -10.03 8.28
CA ALA A 275 -0.32 -11.44 7.87
C ALA A 275 -1.76 -11.95 7.70
N GLU A 276 -2.70 -11.52 8.53
CA GLU A 276 -4.11 -11.89 8.43
C GLU A 276 -4.75 -11.30 7.18
N ALA A 277 -4.49 -10.02 6.87
CA ALA A 277 -4.90 -9.43 5.60
C ALA A 277 -4.35 -10.23 4.38
N MET A 278 -3.06 -10.59 4.40
CA MET A 278 -2.47 -11.44 3.35
C MET A 278 -3.21 -12.78 3.21
N LEU A 279 -3.43 -13.46 4.33
CA LEU A 279 -4.07 -14.78 4.34
C LEU A 279 -5.54 -14.71 3.91
N ALA A 280 -6.25 -13.63 4.21
CA ALA A 280 -7.63 -13.42 3.78
C ALA A 280 -7.75 -13.44 2.26
N ALA A 281 -6.96 -12.61 1.58
CA ALA A 281 -6.95 -12.51 0.13
C ALA A 281 -6.60 -13.86 -0.53
N VAL A 282 -5.65 -14.59 0.06
CA VAL A 282 -5.22 -15.90 -0.41
C VAL A 282 -6.31 -16.96 -0.23
N LYS A 283 -6.90 -17.07 0.96
CA LYS A 283 -7.96 -18.04 1.28
C LYS A 283 -9.19 -17.80 0.40
N ALA A 284 -9.65 -16.56 0.30
CA ALA A 284 -10.80 -16.18 -0.53
C ALA A 284 -10.56 -16.44 -2.03
N THR A 285 -9.31 -16.30 -2.50
CA THR A 285 -8.96 -16.65 -3.89
C THR A 285 -9.02 -18.17 -4.09
N ALA A 286 -8.57 -18.96 -3.11
CA ALA A 286 -8.49 -20.42 -3.22
C ALA A 286 -9.85 -21.11 -3.13
N ASP A 287 -10.75 -20.60 -2.28
CA ASP A 287 -12.09 -21.15 -2.11
C ASP A 287 -13.14 -20.58 -3.08
N GLY A 288 -12.75 -19.57 -3.86
CA GLY A 288 -13.61 -18.91 -4.85
C GLY A 288 -14.53 -17.83 -4.29
N SER A 289 -14.55 -17.61 -2.97
CA SER A 289 -15.40 -16.60 -2.33
C SER A 289 -15.02 -15.17 -2.70
N LEU A 290 -13.78 -14.92 -3.18
CA LEU A 290 -13.35 -13.59 -3.61
C LEU A 290 -14.28 -13.00 -4.70
N SER A 291 -14.74 -13.82 -5.65
CA SER A 291 -15.62 -13.34 -6.72
C SER A 291 -17.05 -13.04 -6.27
N ASP A 292 -17.45 -13.53 -5.10
CA ASP A 292 -18.79 -13.32 -4.54
C ASP A 292 -18.89 -12.00 -3.76
N VAL A 293 -17.75 -11.36 -3.46
CA VAL A 293 -17.70 -10.06 -2.78
C VAL A 293 -18.26 -8.99 -3.70
N ASP A 294 -19.25 -8.23 -3.25
CA ASP A 294 -19.74 -7.05 -3.98
C ASP A 294 -18.64 -5.95 -3.96
N PRO A 295 -18.08 -5.57 -5.12
CA PRO A 295 -17.06 -4.52 -5.20
C PRO A 295 -17.52 -3.18 -4.60
N SER A 296 -18.83 -2.92 -4.52
CA SER A 296 -19.38 -1.70 -3.92
C SER A 296 -19.23 -1.63 -2.40
N SER A 297 -18.92 -2.77 -1.75
CA SER A 297 -18.74 -2.87 -0.29
C SER A 297 -17.57 -2.05 0.25
N ILE A 298 -16.62 -1.65 -0.60
CA ILE A 298 -15.55 -0.70 -0.26
C ILE A 298 -16.08 0.63 0.31
N LYS A 299 -17.35 0.98 0.05
CA LYS A 299 -17.97 2.19 0.60
C LYS A 299 -18.21 2.13 2.11
N LYS A 300 -18.08 0.94 2.71
CA LYS A 300 -18.17 0.73 4.16
C LYS A 300 -16.86 1.03 4.87
N ILE A 301 -15.74 1.10 4.13
CA ILE A 301 -14.44 1.41 4.70
C ILE A 301 -14.44 2.91 5.04
N PRO A 302 -14.12 3.31 6.27
CA PRO A 302 -14.06 4.72 6.65
C PRO A 302 -12.89 5.43 5.97
N GLY A 303 -12.98 6.75 5.86
CA GLY A 303 -11.93 7.57 5.26
C GLY A 303 -10.73 7.76 6.17
N ARG A 304 -9.56 7.98 5.56
CA ARG A 304 -8.38 8.45 6.29
C ARG A 304 -8.46 9.97 6.49
N GLY A 305 -8.46 10.42 7.74
CA GLY A 305 -8.47 11.83 8.13
C GLY A 305 -7.08 12.48 8.11
N SER A 306 -6.88 13.49 8.97
CA SER A 306 -5.66 14.28 9.09
C SER A 306 -4.49 13.53 9.75
N ASP A 307 -3.28 14.04 9.52
CA ASP A 307 -2.05 13.58 10.18
C ASP A 307 -2.04 13.96 11.68
N VAL A 308 -1.60 13.05 12.54
CA VAL A 308 -1.51 13.28 14.01
C VAL A 308 -0.28 14.12 14.39
N THR A 309 0.73 14.22 13.52
CA THR A 309 2.06 14.81 13.85
C THR A 309 2.16 16.33 13.74
N ALA A 310 1.04 17.06 13.60
CA ALA A 310 1.03 18.52 13.59
C ALA A 310 1.13 19.17 15.00
N GLU A 311 1.81 18.57 15.99
CA GLU A 311 2.40 19.33 17.12
C GLU A 311 3.49 18.55 17.85
N GLY A 312 4.66 19.17 17.98
CA GLY A 312 5.74 18.61 18.78
C GLY A 312 7.03 19.44 18.80
N GLU A 313 7.17 20.49 17.98
CA GLU A 313 8.35 21.36 18.01
C GLU A 313 8.00 22.85 18.09
N ALA A 314 7.43 23.26 19.21
CA ALA A 314 7.53 24.66 19.65
C ALA A 314 7.53 24.73 21.19
N GLY A 315 8.71 24.51 21.81
CA GLY A 315 8.87 24.89 23.21
C GLY A 315 9.91 24.13 24.03
N SER A 316 11.18 24.13 23.62
CA SER A 316 12.26 24.00 24.61
C SER A 316 13.56 24.53 24.01
N GLN A 317 13.91 25.76 24.38
CA GLN A 317 15.29 26.21 24.32
C GLN A 317 16.18 25.18 25.01
N ARG A 318 17.24 24.74 24.33
CA ARG A 318 18.47 24.32 25.01
C ARG A 318 19.64 25.02 24.34
N GLU A 319 20.37 25.70 25.21
CA GLU A 319 21.71 26.28 25.04
C GLU A 319 22.71 25.28 24.44
#